data_AF-A0A2N3FKH5-F1
#
_entry.id   AF-A0A2N3FKH5-F1
#
_cell.length_a   1.000
_cell.length_b   1.000
_cell.length_c   1.000
_cell.angle_alpha   90.00
_cell.angle_beta   90.00
_cell.angle_gamma   90.00
#
_symmetry.space_group_name_H-M   'P 1'
#
loop_
_entity.id
_entity.type
_entity.pdbx_description
1 polymer ?
#
loop_
_entity_poly.entity_id
_entity_poly.type
_entity_poly.pdbx_seq_one_letter_code
_entity_poly.pdbx_strand_id
1 'polypeptide(L)'
;MVLVAVAVISTAAFLAVPALQARSIVDSPPIDLTAPVTARNCTPCHAVIGASRNASVIFNHAAHLTADCSSCHFVNPHEGGKTAIPTMASCFACHGLVHGPTGQVASGECTDCHPDGDTRRPKSHVKDWKAKPHATASKTGGVNGCLLCHEPVKDCDTCHVAEKVDVGSMPAIYLRTVPLKIDEPSKLIDPDEATSIGQCNYCHPDIDKFEPGRILFTHDDHLKRDYQCTVCHPRFAHQPTLTDRNTMQQCYRCHGLVHAANGPVATEKCEDCHPKSFELTPVSHSVKFLSGDHKDPAKGGVSYCAMCHKAETCVKCHNGGTKLANGKVGLKVIPADHRKPQWSSEHGGLFLGQKGDCAVCHDSKSCQQCHQTTMPHPTDWLDVHATGGKLSGEDCRVCHKDRESCQDCHHATVRSAELVAKNCVKCHPEMKTEPATDIKVAGLAEHAVHFNVATTAESKKDKPYVCDDCHIGFGSTGIRVDNPLTGPHDMRGCYDCHGALDIQNIRIAPWPGSELCRRCHTDLNL
;
A
#
# COMPACT_ATOMS: atom_id res chain seq x y z
N MET A 1 40.45 -23.28 61.83
CA MET A 1 40.76 -24.09 60.63
C MET A 1 39.62 -23.90 59.66
N VAL A 2 39.89 -23.20 58.56
CA VAL A 2 38.90 -22.78 57.54
C VAL A 2 38.61 -23.98 56.65
N LEU A 3 37.35 -24.41 56.58
CA LEU A 3 36.83 -25.36 55.59
C LEU A 3 36.35 -24.55 54.39
N VAL A 4 37.12 -24.57 53.30
CA VAL A 4 36.73 -23.99 52.01
C VAL A 4 36.04 -25.10 51.20
N ALA A 5 34.79 -24.84 50.84
CA ALA A 5 33.98 -25.67 49.96
C ALA A 5 34.50 -25.63 48.51
N VAL A 6 34.59 -26.81 47.89
CA VAL A 6 34.96 -26.99 46.49
C VAL A 6 33.79 -26.58 45.60
N ALA A 7 33.95 -25.48 44.87
CA ALA A 7 33.05 -25.08 43.79
C ALA A 7 33.51 -25.74 42.48
N VAL A 8 32.64 -26.59 41.91
CA VAL A 8 32.81 -27.15 40.58
C VAL A 8 32.42 -26.07 39.56
N ILE A 9 33.41 -25.53 38.85
CA ILE A 9 33.20 -24.61 37.74
C ILE A 9 32.99 -25.43 36.47
N SER A 10 31.73 -25.56 36.06
CA SER A 10 31.35 -26.07 34.76
C SER A 10 31.54 -24.98 33.71
N THR A 11 32.67 -24.95 33.01
CA THR A 11 32.84 -24.10 31.83
C THR A 11 32.07 -24.70 30.65
N ALA A 12 30.83 -24.25 30.47
CA ALA A 12 30.10 -24.46 29.23
C ALA A 12 30.76 -23.60 28.13
N ALA A 13 31.58 -24.24 27.31
CA ALA A 13 32.06 -23.64 26.07
C ALA A 13 30.87 -23.40 25.15
N PHE A 14 30.42 -22.15 25.06
CA PHE A 14 29.53 -21.69 23.99
C PHE A 14 30.29 -21.80 22.67
N LEU A 15 30.17 -22.94 22.00
CA LEU A 15 30.40 -23.04 20.57
C LEU A 15 29.32 -22.18 19.90
N ALA A 16 29.69 -20.94 19.56
CA ALA A 16 28.92 -20.13 18.64
C ALA A 16 28.91 -20.85 17.28
N VAL A 17 27.91 -21.70 17.09
CA VAL A 17 27.52 -22.14 15.75
C VAL A 17 27.02 -20.87 15.07
N PRO A 18 27.69 -20.34 14.03
CA PRO A 18 27.10 -19.26 13.27
C PRO A 18 25.80 -19.84 12.73
N ALA A 19 24.68 -19.19 13.06
CA ALA A 19 23.42 -19.49 12.42
C ALA A 19 23.69 -19.40 10.91
N LEU A 20 23.75 -20.55 10.26
CA LEU A 20 23.67 -20.66 8.81
C LEU A 20 22.25 -20.21 8.48
N GLN A 21 22.05 -18.89 8.46
CA GLN A 21 20.96 -18.29 7.72
C GLN A 21 21.16 -18.81 6.31
N ALA A 22 20.23 -19.65 5.85
CA ALA A 22 20.12 -19.98 4.45
C ALA A 22 20.09 -18.64 3.70
N ARG A 23 21.22 -18.29 3.06
CA ARG A 23 21.24 -17.24 2.05
C ARG A 23 20.18 -17.64 1.05
N SER A 24 19.10 -16.88 1.03
CA SER A 24 18.11 -16.93 -0.04
C SER A 24 18.86 -16.89 -1.37
N ILE A 25 18.48 -17.80 -2.26
CA ILE A 25 18.94 -17.83 -3.64
C ILE A 25 18.24 -16.69 -4.38
N VAL A 26 18.46 -15.43 -4.00
CA VAL A 26 18.16 -14.20 -4.77
C VAL A 26 18.91 -13.05 -4.07
N ASP A 27 20.15 -12.81 -4.45
CA ASP A 27 20.78 -11.50 -4.33
C ASP A 27 21.74 -11.47 -5.52
N SER A 28 21.21 -11.05 -6.67
CA SER A 28 22.08 -10.77 -7.81
C SER A 28 22.97 -9.62 -7.35
N PRO A 29 24.31 -9.76 -7.34
CA PRO A 29 25.14 -8.66 -6.87
C PRO A 29 24.89 -7.42 -7.74
N PRO A 30 25.07 -6.20 -7.22
CA PRO A 30 24.85 -4.98 -7.96
C PRO A 30 25.56 -4.96 -9.32
N ILE A 31 24.91 -4.39 -10.31
CA ILE A 31 25.44 -4.22 -11.67
C ILE A 31 26.33 -2.99 -11.68
N ASP A 32 27.60 -3.16 -12.04
CA ASP A 32 28.51 -2.03 -12.25
C ASP A 32 28.37 -1.52 -13.70
N LEU A 33 27.85 -0.31 -13.84
CA LEU A 33 27.60 0.35 -15.12
C LEU A 33 28.88 0.92 -15.76
N THR A 34 29.98 1.00 -15.02
CA THR A 34 31.27 1.49 -15.55
C THR A 34 32.31 0.37 -15.68
N ALA A 35 31.97 -0.85 -15.27
CA ALA A 35 32.79 -2.05 -15.52
C ALA A 35 32.81 -2.43 -17.02
N PRO A 36 33.75 -3.30 -17.47
CA PRO A 36 33.67 -3.90 -18.80
C PRO A 36 32.30 -4.54 -19.05
N VAL A 37 31.74 -4.33 -20.24
CA VAL A 37 30.41 -4.84 -20.58
C VAL A 37 30.46 -6.36 -20.65
N THR A 38 29.60 -7.02 -19.88
CA THR A 38 29.39 -8.47 -19.90
C THR A 38 27.89 -8.77 -20.04
N ALA A 39 27.55 -10.02 -20.39
CA ALA A 39 26.15 -10.45 -20.48
C ALA A 39 25.35 -10.14 -19.21
N ARG A 40 25.98 -10.24 -18.03
CA ARG A 40 25.35 -9.99 -16.73
C ARG A 40 24.93 -8.53 -16.54
N ASN A 41 25.60 -7.57 -17.18
CA ASN A 41 25.21 -6.16 -17.11
C ASN A 41 23.89 -5.89 -17.85
N CYS A 42 23.51 -6.77 -18.77
CA CYS A 42 22.39 -6.57 -19.68
C CYS A 42 21.17 -7.42 -19.32
N THR A 43 21.36 -8.68 -18.89
CA THR A 43 20.26 -9.63 -18.66
C THR A 43 19.18 -9.17 -17.67
N PRO A 44 19.47 -8.39 -16.61
CA PRO A 44 18.44 -7.90 -15.70
C PRO A 44 17.48 -6.89 -16.35
N CYS A 45 17.91 -6.23 -17.43
CA CYS A 45 17.12 -5.21 -18.12
C CYS A 45 16.71 -5.65 -19.54
N HIS A 46 17.40 -6.63 -20.12
CA HIS A 46 17.16 -7.15 -21.46
C HIS A 46 16.89 -8.66 -21.39
N ALA A 47 15.61 -9.03 -21.45
CA ALA A 47 15.22 -10.44 -21.55
C ALA A 47 15.78 -11.12 -22.81
N VAL A 48 15.90 -10.35 -23.92
CA VAL A 48 16.53 -10.78 -25.17
C VAL A 48 17.30 -9.60 -25.76
N ILE A 49 18.58 -9.80 -26.04
CA ILE A 49 19.40 -8.85 -26.79
C ILE A 49 19.24 -9.24 -28.28
N GLY A 50 18.29 -8.58 -28.95
CA GLY A 50 17.82 -8.96 -30.28
C GLY A 50 18.60 -8.36 -31.45
N ALA A 51 17.97 -8.35 -32.62
CA ALA A 51 18.48 -7.68 -33.82
C ALA A 51 18.61 -6.16 -33.63
N SER A 52 19.56 -5.57 -34.35
CA SER A 52 19.71 -4.12 -34.46
C SER A 52 18.42 -3.47 -34.92
N ARG A 53 18.07 -2.34 -34.31
CA ARG A 53 16.95 -1.48 -34.75
C ARG A 53 17.38 -0.45 -35.80
N ASN A 54 18.67 -0.40 -36.14
CA ASN A 54 19.19 0.50 -37.15
C ASN A 54 18.83 -0.03 -38.55
N ALA A 55 18.00 0.71 -39.28
CA ALA A 55 17.54 0.33 -40.61
C ALA A 55 18.66 0.27 -41.67
N SER A 56 19.83 0.86 -41.40
CA SER A 56 20.99 0.82 -42.33
C SER A 56 21.95 -0.33 -42.06
N VAL A 57 21.73 -1.16 -41.03
CA VAL A 57 22.66 -2.26 -40.70
C VAL A 57 21.90 -3.54 -40.33
N ILE A 58 22.20 -4.61 -41.05
CA ILE A 58 21.81 -6.00 -40.77
C ILE A 58 22.75 -6.53 -39.68
N PHE A 59 22.27 -6.54 -38.44
CA PHE A 59 23.04 -7.07 -37.32
C PHE A 59 22.15 -7.79 -36.32
N ASN A 60 22.64 -8.91 -35.78
CA ASN A 60 21.97 -9.66 -34.73
C ASN A 60 22.98 -10.13 -33.68
N HIS A 61 22.72 -9.80 -32.41
CA HIS A 61 23.56 -10.23 -31.30
C HIS A 61 23.64 -11.74 -31.19
N ALA A 62 22.56 -12.49 -31.44
CA ALA A 62 22.51 -13.95 -31.33
C ALA A 62 23.58 -14.64 -32.20
N ALA A 63 23.87 -14.08 -33.39
CA ALA A 63 24.93 -14.59 -34.27
C ALA A 63 26.35 -14.26 -33.78
N HIS A 64 26.49 -13.32 -32.85
CA HIS A 64 27.76 -12.78 -32.35
C HIS A 64 28.01 -13.07 -30.85
N LEU A 65 27.13 -13.84 -30.18
CA LEU A 65 27.26 -14.14 -28.75
C LEU A 65 28.49 -15.02 -28.41
N THR A 66 29.18 -15.56 -29.41
CA THR A 66 30.47 -16.24 -29.22
C THR A 66 31.63 -15.26 -28.99
N ALA A 67 31.45 -13.98 -29.33
CA ALA A 67 32.39 -12.92 -29.01
C ALA A 67 32.06 -12.29 -27.65
N ASP A 68 33.10 -11.91 -26.90
CA ASP A 68 32.93 -11.17 -25.64
C ASP A 68 32.27 -9.82 -25.91
N CYS A 69 31.27 -9.44 -25.11
CA CYS A 69 30.51 -8.20 -25.26
C CYS A 69 31.42 -6.97 -25.28
N SER A 70 32.49 -7.00 -24.47
CA SER A 70 33.49 -5.92 -24.39
C SER A 70 34.32 -5.75 -25.67
N SER A 71 34.30 -6.73 -26.59
CA SER A 71 34.97 -6.63 -27.90
C SER A 71 34.29 -5.65 -28.85
N CYS A 72 32.99 -5.40 -28.65
CA CYS A 72 32.19 -4.47 -29.44
C CYS A 72 31.80 -3.22 -28.63
N HIS A 73 31.46 -3.42 -27.35
CA HIS A 73 31.01 -2.37 -26.43
C HIS A 73 32.14 -1.99 -25.46
N PHE A 74 32.93 -0.98 -25.85
CA PHE A 74 34.02 -0.44 -25.05
C PHE A 74 33.56 0.43 -23.87
N VAL A 75 32.33 0.94 -23.95
CA VAL A 75 31.64 1.69 -22.91
C VAL A 75 30.25 1.08 -22.72
N ASN A 76 29.61 1.38 -21.60
CA ASN A 76 28.22 0.98 -21.39
C ASN A 76 27.35 1.55 -22.53
N PRO A 77 26.52 0.70 -23.19
CA PRO A 77 25.67 1.18 -24.27
C PRO A 77 24.69 2.27 -23.84
N HIS A 78 24.37 2.41 -22.56
CA HIS A 78 23.42 3.41 -22.06
C HIS A 78 24.08 4.36 -21.07
N GLU A 79 24.15 5.63 -21.42
CA GLU A 79 24.71 6.68 -20.57
C GLU A 79 24.08 8.04 -20.87
N GLY A 80 23.71 8.79 -19.83
CA GLY A 80 23.20 10.17 -19.99
C GLY A 80 22.02 10.31 -20.97
N GLY A 81 21.11 9.34 -20.98
CA GLY A 81 19.96 9.28 -21.89
C GLY A 81 20.30 8.98 -23.35
N LYS A 82 21.54 8.58 -23.66
CA LYS A 82 22.00 8.25 -25.02
C LYS A 82 22.35 6.77 -25.12
N THR A 83 22.25 6.25 -26.34
CA THR A 83 22.70 4.89 -26.66
C THR A 83 24.00 4.95 -27.47
N ALA A 84 25.10 4.50 -26.88
CA ALA A 84 26.37 4.32 -27.57
C ALA A 84 26.32 3.07 -28.44
N ILE A 85 26.45 3.27 -29.75
CA ILE A 85 26.47 2.18 -30.74
C ILE A 85 27.91 1.90 -31.18
N PRO A 86 28.30 0.63 -31.36
CA PRO A 86 29.59 0.30 -31.96
C PRO A 86 29.76 0.97 -33.33
N THR A 87 30.97 1.45 -33.60
CA THR A 87 31.30 2.03 -34.92
C THR A 87 31.58 0.93 -35.93
N MET A 88 31.54 1.25 -37.24
CA MET A 88 31.98 0.28 -38.26
C MET A 88 33.41 -0.21 -38.01
N ALA A 89 34.30 0.65 -37.51
CA ALA A 89 35.68 0.27 -37.21
C ALA A 89 35.77 -0.89 -36.19
N SER A 90 34.79 -1.00 -35.28
CA SER A 90 34.66 -2.11 -34.34
C SER A 90 34.33 -3.42 -35.06
N CYS A 91 33.45 -3.40 -36.07
CA CYS A 91 33.09 -4.58 -36.85
C CYS A 91 34.28 -5.12 -37.65
N PHE A 92 35.03 -4.21 -38.28
CA PHE A 92 36.23 -4.55 -39.07
C PHE A 92 37.44 -4.98 -38.23
N ALA A 93 37.30 -5.09 -36.90
CA ALA A 93 38.26 -5.81 -36.09
C ALA A 93 38.24 -7.33 -36.38
N CYS A 94 37.14 -7.85 -36.92
CA CYS A 94 36.98 -9.25 -37.31
C CYS A 94 36.53 -9.42 -38.76
N HIS A 95 35.64 -8.54 -39.26
CA HIS A 95 35.10 -8.61 -40.62
C HIS A 95 36.09 -8.09 -41.66
N GLY A 96 36.38 -8.89 -42.69
CA GLY A 96 37.39 -8.58 -43.71
C GLY A 96 38.84 -8.78 -43.26
N LEU A 97 39.07 -9.17 -42.00
CA LEU A 97 40.40 -9.45 -41.47
C LEU A 97 40.88 -10.83 -41.95
N VAL A 98 42.04 -10.86 -42.62
CA VAL A 98 42.67 -12.11 -43.10
C VAL A 98 43.69 -12.60 -42.07
N HIS A 99 43.51 -13.82 -41.56
CA HIS A 99 44.37 -14.43 -40.55
C HIS A 99 45.28 -15.51 -41.15
N GLY A 100 46.20 -15.10 -42.04
CA GLY A 100 47.18 -16.01 -42.64
C GLY A 100 46.54 -17.18 -43.41
N PRO A 101 47.03 -18.43 -43.27
CA PRO A 101 46.54 -19.57 -44.04
C PRO A 101 45.11 -20.00 -43.69
N THR A 102 44.54 -19.52 -42.58
CA THR A 102 43.15 -19.83 -42.20
C THR A 102 42.12 -18.97 -42.93
N GLY A 103 42.54 -18.02 -43.77
CA GLY A 103 41.64 -17.17 -44.54
C GLY A 103 41.03 -16.03 -43.72
N GLN A 104 39.88 -15.52 -44.18
CA GLN A 104 39.16 -14.43 -43.50
C GLN A 104 38.46 -14.92 -42.24
N VAL A 105 38.52 -14.13 -41.17
CA VAL A 105 37.86 -14.41 -39.89
C VAL A 105 36.34 -14.31 -40.02
N ALA A 106 35.86 -13.27 -40.70
CA ALA A 106 34.45 -13.10 -41.07
C ALA A 106 34.37 -12.29 -42.37
N SER A 107 33.27 -12.43 -43.10
CA SER A 107 33.05 -11.71 -44.37
C SER A 107 33.14 -10.20 -44.17
N GLY A 108 33.83 -9.52 -45.08
CA GLY A 108 33.85 -8.05 -45.18
C GLY A 108 32.91 -7.50 -46.26
N GLU A 109 32.06 -8.34 -46.86
CA GLU A 109 31.20 -7.94 -47.96
C GLU A 109 30.11 -6.96 -47.50
N CYS A 110 29.91 -5.91 -48.30
CA CYS A 110 29.04 -4.80 -47.91
C CYS A 110 27.58 -5.24 -47.71
N THR A 111 27.09 -6.19 -48.52
CA THR A 111 25.71 -6.70 -48.49
C THR A 111 25.42 -7.59 -47.29
N ASP A 112 26.45 -8.10 -46.62
CA ASP A 112 26.27 -8.94 -45.43
C ASP A 112 25.91 -8.09 -44.21
N CYS A 113 26.25 -6.80 -44.24
CA CYS A 113 25.98 -5.84 -43.16
C CYS A 113 24.99 -4.75 -43.56
N HIS A 114 24.86 -4.38 -44.83
CA HIS A 114 23.98 -3.30 -45.28
C HIS A 114 22.84 -3.84 -46.14
N PRO A 115 21.59 -3.41 -45.89
CA PRO A 115 20.46 -3.81 -46.71
C PRO A 115 20.53 -3.23 -48.12
N ASP A 116 19.86 -3.89 -49.06
CA ASP A 116 19.77 -3.45 -50.43
C ASP A 116 19.13 -2.05 -50.53
N GLY A 117 19.76 -1.18 -51.32
CA GLY A 117 19.35 0.22 -51.46
C GLY A 117 19.99 1.18 -50.44
N ASP A 118 20.77 0.70 -49.47
CA ASP A 118 21.47 1.59 -48.53
C ASP A 118 22.57 2.40 -49.26
N THR A 119 22.58 3.72 -49.00
CA THR A 119 23.54 4.62 -49.63
C THR A 119 24.86 4.58 -48.85
N ARG A 120 25.72 3.63 -49.23
CA ARG A 120 27.02 3.36 -48.61
C ARG A 120 28.08 4.43 -48.87
N ARG A 121 27.79 5.43 -49.72
CA ARG A 121 28.71 6.52 -50.05
C ARG A 121 28.70 7.58 -48.93
N PRO A 122 29.81 7.79 -48.21
CA PRO A 122 29.85 8.80 -47.16
C PRO A 122 29.63 10.22 -47.70
N LYS A 123 29.02 11.09 -46.90
CA LYS A 123 28.77 12.50 -47.25
C LYS A 123 30.05 13.30 -47.58
N SER A 124 31.21 12.83 -47.13
CA SER A 124 32.52 13.40 -47.48
C SER A 124 32.83 13.32 -48.97
N HIS A 125 32.19 12.42 -49.72
CA HIS A 125 32.45 12.18 -51.14
C HIS A 125 31.76 13.22 -52.05
N VAL A 126 32.31 14.44 -52.05
CA VAL A 126 31.87 15.58 -52.85
C VAL A 126 32.40 15.54 -54.29
N LYS A 127 31.81 16.36 -55.17
CA LYS A 127 32.13 16.38 -56.61
C LYS A 127 33.59 16.78 -56.90
N ASP A 128 34.19 17.61 -56.06
CA ASP A 128 35.57 18.10 -56.15
C ASP A 128 36.54 17.34 -55.23
N TRP A 129 36.21 16.10 -54.85
CA TRP A 129 36.97 15.30 -53.88
C TRP A 129 38.48 15.34 -54.09
N LYS A 130 38.97 15.15 -55.33
CA LYS A 130 40.39 15.16 -55.72
C LYS A 130 41.17 16.42 -55.26
N ALA A 131 40.49 17.52 -54.97
CA ALA A 131 41.10 18.78 -54.55
C ALA A 131 41.32 18.83 -53.02
N LYS A 132 41.15 20.02 -52.42
CA LYS A 132 41.35 20.25 -50.98
C LYS A 132 40.53 19.32 -50.05
N PRO A 133 39.29 18.90 -50.37
CA PRO A 133 38.52 18.05 -49.46
C PRO A 133 39.22 16.71 -49.12
N HIS A 134 39.76 16.01 -50.12
CA HIS A 134 40.48 14.74 -49.91
C HIS A 134 41.74 14.90 -49.06
N ALA A 135 42.57 15.90 -49.40
CA ALA A 135 43.81 16.18 -48.65
C ALA A 135 43.52 16.61 -47.21
N THR A 136 42.46 17.40 -47.00
CA THR A 136 42.04 17.85 -45.66
C THR A 136 41.57 16.66 -44.83
N ALA A 137 40.69 15.83 -45.38
CA ALA A 137 40.17 14.65 -44.68
C ALA A 137 41.31 13.69 -44.26
N SER A 138 42.24 13.43 -45.18
CA SER A 138 43.42 12.58 -44.93
C SER A 138 44.33 13.16 -43.85
N LYS A 139 44.53 14.49 -43.83
CA LYS A 139 45.36 15.17 -42.83
C LYS A 139 44.71 15.19 -41.44
N THR A 140 43.40 15.41 -41.36
CA THR A 140 42.71 15.57 -40.07
C THR A 140 42.33 14.25 -39.42
N GLY A 141 41.91 13.26 -40.21
CA GLY A 141 41.42 11.96 -39.71
C GLY A 141 42.40 10.81 -39.89
N GLY A 142 43.53 11.03 -40.57
CA GLY A 142 44.38 9.96 -41.06
C GLY A 142 43.72 9.18 -42.21
N VAL A 143 44.49 8.26 -42.79
CA VAL A 143 44.04 7.46 -43.95
C VAL A 143 43.42 6.12 -43.55
N ASN A 144 43.65 5.66 -42.31
CA ASN A 144 43.24 4.34 -41.87
C ASN A 144 41.73 4.09 -41.96
N GLY A 145 40.90 5.08 -41.62
CA GLY A 145 39.44 4.95 -41.74
C GLY A 145 38.94 4.85 -43.20
N CYS A 146 39.71 5.37 -44.17
CA CYS A 146 39.38 5.22 -45.59
C CYS A 146 39.60 3.79 -46.07
N LEU A 147 40.58 3.09 -45.49
CA LEU A 147 40.93 1.71 -45.81
C LEU A 147 39.87 0.68 -45.36
N LEU A 148 38.84 1.11 -44.62
CA LEU A 148 37.65 0.30 -44.37
C LEU A 148 36.87 -0.01 -45.66
N CYS A 149 36.96 0.86 -46.66
CA CYS A 149 36.21 0.72 -47.91
C CYS A 149 37.10 0.77 -49.16
N HIS A 150 38.29 1.37 -49.07
CA HIS A 150 39.19 1.59 -50.20
C HIS A 150 40.42 0.70 -50.16
N GLU A 151 40.81 0.20 -51.33
CA GLU A 151 42.02 -0.60 -51.49
C GLU A 151 43.19 0.32 -51.88
N PRO A 152 44.25 0.43 -51.05
CA PRO A 152 45.32 1.44 -51.23
C PRO A 152 45.94 1.45 -52.63
N VAL A 153 46.28 0.26 -53.14
CA VAL A 153 46.97 0.10 -54.43
C VAL A 153 46.08 0.59 -55.60
N LYS A 154 44.79 0.24 -55.56
CA LYS A 154 43.85 0.55 -56.64
C LYS A 154 43.33 1.99 -56.55
N ASP A 155 42.91 2.39 -55.37
CA ASP A 155 42.12 3.61 -55.17
C ASP A 155 42.97 4.84 -54.86
N CYS A 156 44.17 4.66 -54.30
CA CYS A 156 45.05 5.76 -53.89
C CYS A 156 46.31 5.82 -54.73
N ASP A 157 47.11 4.75 -54.73
CA ASP A 157 48.46 4.76 -55.29
C ASP A 157 48.44 4.98 -56.81
N THR A 158 47.47 4.41 -57.52
CA THR A 158 47.29 4.63 -58.97
C THR A 158 47.22 6.12 -59.32
N CYS A 159 46.45 6.90 -58.55
CA CYS A 159 46.30 8.34 -58.77
C CYS A 159 47.50 9.12 -58.24
N HIS A 160 47.98 8.81 -57.03
CA HIS A 160 49.10 9.52 -56.41
C HIS A 160 50.41 9.39 -57.20
N VAL A 161 50.66 8.21 -57.78
CA VAL A 161 51.80 7.97 -58.68
C VAL A 161 51.64 8.73 -59.99
N ALA A 162 50.44 8.70 -60.60
CA ALA A 162 50.18 9.40 -61.86
C ALA A 162 50.33 10.92 -61.72
N GLU A 163 49.84 11.48 -60.62
CA GLU A 163 49.88 12.92 -60.32
C GLU A 163 51.17 13.36 -59.62
N LYS A 164 52.10 12.41 -59.34
CA LYS A 164 53.37 12.65 -58.64
C LYS A 164 53.19 13.43 -57.33
N VAL A 165 52.20 13.03 -56.55
CA VAL A 165 51.90 13.65 -55.26
C VAL A 165 53.00 13.27 -54.26
N ASP A 166 53.62 14.26 -53.63
CA ASP A 166 54.68 14.06 -52.62
C ASP A 166 54.10 13.67 -51.25
N VAL A 167 53.52 12.47 -51.21
CA VAL A 167 53.05 11.81 -49.99
C VAL A 167 53.60 10.38 -50.00
N GLY A 168 54.08 9.90 -48.85
CA GLY A 168 54.60 8.53 -48.74
C GLY A 168 53.56 7.48 -49.14
N SER A 169 54.00 6.23 -49.31
CA SER A 169 53.11 5.12 -49.69
C SER A 169 51.96 4.96 -48.68
N MET A 170 50.77 4.68 -49.21
CA MET A 170 49.61 4.40 -48.36
C MET A 170 49.82 3.10 -47.57
N PRO A 171 49.25 2.98 -46.36
CA PRO A 171 49.31 1.73 -45.61
C PRO A 171 48.67 0.60 -46.42
N ALA A 172 49.34 -0.55 -46.50
CA ALA A 172 48.91 -1.66 -47.37
C ALA A 172 47.60 -2.33 -46.92
N ILE A 173 47.24 -2.21 -45.64
CA ILE A 173 46.05 -2.80 -45.04
C ILE A 173 45.45 -1.84 -44.01
N TYR A 174 44.16 -2.01 -43.74
CA TYR A 174 43.51 -1.42 -42.58
C TYR A 174 44.18 -1.91 -41.29
N LEU A 175 44.51 -0.99 -40.40
CA LEU A 175 45.02 -1.28 -39.06
C LEU A 175 43.86 -1.20 -38.05
N ARG A 176 43.66 -2.26 -37.28
CA ARG A 176 42.63 -2.31 -36.23
C ARG A 176 42.81 -1.14 -35.26
N THR A 177 41.73 -0.38 -35.07
CA THR A 177 41.64 0.64 -34.02
C THR A 177 40.88 0.07 -32.82
N VAL A 178 41.43 0.25 -31.62
CA VAL A 178 40.79 -0.15 -30.36
C VAL A 178 40.57 1.14 -29.55
N PRO A 179 39.32 1.54 -29.29
CA PRO A 179 39.05 2.68 -28.42
C PRO A 179 39.65 2.45 -27.03
N LEU A 180 40.37 3.45 -26.51
CA LEU A 180 40.84 3.42 -25.12
C LEU A 180 39.66 3.72 -24.19
N LYS A 181 39.41 2.80 -23.25
CA LYS A 181 38.48 3.04 -22.14
C LYS A 181 39.20 3.91 -21.11
N ILE A 182 38.53 4.98 -20.67
CA ILE A 182 39.02 5.82 -19.57
C ILE A 182 38.52 5.19 -18.28
N ASP A 183 39.41 4.94 -17.32
CA ASP A 183 39.02 4.45 -16.00
C ASP A 183 38.21 5.50 -15.25
N GLU A 184 37.05 5.10 -14.74
CA GLU A 184 36.15 5.94 -13.96
C GLU A 184 35.65 5.19 -12.72
N PRO A 185 35.18 5.90 -11.67
CA PRO A 185 34.66 5.25 -10.47
C PRO A 185 33.47 4.33 -10.77
N SER A 186 33.41 3.18 -10.08
CA SER A 186 32.28 2.24 -10.17
C SER A 186 30.93 2.91 -9.92
N LYS A 187 29.95 2.58 -10.77
CA LYS A 187 28.56 3.06 -10.63
C LYS A 187 27.64 1.86 -10.55
N LEU A 188 27.20 1.56 -9.33
CA LEU A 188 26.42 0.37 -9.04
C LEU A 188 24.92 0.67 -9.11
N ILE A 189 24.18 -0.22 -9.78
CA ILE A 189 22.72 -0.27 -9.69
C ILE A 189 22.28 -1.65 -9.22
N ASP A 190 21.18 -1.69 -8.49
CA ASP A 190 20.57 -2.93 -8.04
C ASP A 190 19.06 -2.86 -8.23
N PRO A 191 18.53 -3.48 -9.32
CA PRO A 191 17.10 -3.45 -9.64
C PRO A 191 16.22 -4.18 -8.62
N ASP A 192 16.80 -5.08 -7.82
CA ASP A 192 16.08 -5.89 -6.83
C ASP A 192 15.97 -5.17 -5.47
N GLU A 193 16.79 -4.15 -5.26
CA GLU A 193 16.81 -3.33 -4.04
C GLU A 193 15.85 -2.13 -4.07
N ALA A 194 15.68 -1.53 -2.90
CA ALA A 194 14.89 -0.31 -2.74
C ALA A 194 15.39 0.82 -3.66
N THR A 195 14.48 1.40 -4.46
CA THR A 195 14.79 2.51 -5.36
C THR A 195 15.48 3.64 -4.61
N SER A 196 16.59 4.15 -5.17
CA SER A 196 17.30 5.32 -4.66
C SER A 196 17.82 6.20 -5.79
N ILE A 197 18.13 7.46 -5.47
CA ILE A 197 18.62 8.43 -6.45
C ILE A 197 19.93 8.00 -7.12
N GLY A 198 20.78 7.25 -6.40
CA GLY A 198 22.04 6.72 -6.92
C GLY A 198 21.87 5.75 -8.09
N GLN A 199 20.72 5.08 -8.18
CA GLN A 199 20.42 4.14 -9.27
C GLN A 199 19.93 4.85 -10.55
N CYS A 200 19.55 6.13 -10.46
CA CYS A 200 18.96 6.88 -11.56
C CYS A 200 19.96 7.83 -12.23
N ASN A 201 20.71 8.59 -11.43
CA ASN A 201 21.46 9.77 -11.89
C ASN A 201 22.52 9.48 -12.96
N TYR A 202 23.05 8.25 -12.99
CA TYR A 202 24.00 7.85 -14.03
C TYR A 202 23.35 7.85 -15.43
N CYS A 203 22.15 7.30 -15.53
CA CYS A 203 21.41 7.21 -16.79
C CYS A 203 20.55 8.45 -17.04
N HIS A 204 20.03 9.07 -15.98
CA HIS A 204 19.12 10.21 -15.99
C HIS A 204 19.72 11.40 -15.21
N PRO A 205 20.64 12.18 -15.81
CA PRO A 205 21.24 13.35 -15.15
C PRO A 205 20.23 14.44 -14.77
N ASP A 206 19.09 14.46 -15.48
CA ASP A 206 17.94 15.30 -15.21
C ASP A 206 16.70 14.40 -15.14
N ILE A 207 16.29 14.05 -13.92
CA ILE A 207 15.18 13.14 -13.63
C ILE A 207 13.80 13.75 -13.93
N ASP A 208 13.74 15.07 -14.13
CA ASP A 208 12.51 15.79 -14.48
C ASP A 208 12.37 15.99 -16.00
N LYS A 209 13.39 15.64 -16.79
CA LYS A 209 13.39 15.73 -18.25
C LYS A 209 12.71 14.52 -18.90
N PHE A 210 11.43 14.31 -18.59
CA PHE A 210 10.56 13.37 -19.30
C PHE A 210 9.75 14.09 -20.39
N GLU A 211 9.28 13.36 -21.43
CA GLU A 211 8.44 13.98 -22.47
C GLU A 211 7.19 14.62 -21.85
N PRO A 212 7.04 15.95 -21.95
CA PRO A 212 5.95 16.66 -21.29
C PRO A 212 4.63 16.41 -22.02
N GLY A 213 3.53 16.42 -21.26
CA GLY A 213 2.21 16.57 -21.86
C GLY A 213 1.02 16.02 -21.08
N ARG A 214 1.24 15.23 -20.01
CA ARG A 214 0.13 14.64 -19.24
C ARG A 214 0.04 15.11 -17.80
N ILE A 215 1.17 15.32 -17.14
CA ILE A 215 1.26 15.71 -15.73
C ILE A 215 2.34 16.79 -15.56
N LEU A 216 2.06 17.77 -14.70
CA LEU A 216 2.97 18.75 -14.14
C LEU A 216 3.53 18.15 -12.84
N PHE A 217 4.80 17.76 -12.84
CA PHE A 217 5.44 17.14 -11.69
C PHE A 217 6.92 17.51 -11.66
N THR A 218 7.44 17.73 -10.46
CA THR A 218 8.85 18.03 -10.19
C THR A 218 9.33 17.16 -9.03
N HIS A 219 10.46 16.48 -9.18
CA HIS A 219 11.05 15.73 -8.08
C HIS A 219 11.55 16.68 -6.98
N ASP A 220 12.08 17.85 -7.32
CA ASP A 220 12.62 18.83 -6.37
C ASP A 220 11.63 19.22 -5.25
N ASP A 221 10.36 19.49 -5.60
CA ASP A 221 9.34 19.88 -4.61
C ASP A 221 8.98 18.74 -3.64
N HIS A 222 9.16 17.49 -4.06
CA HIS A 222 8.92 16.31 -3.24
C HIS A 222 10.17 15.93 -2.43
N LEU A 223 11.35 16.03 -3.02
CA LEU A 223 12.62 15.71 -2.37
C LEU A 223 12.95 16.69 -1.24
N LYS A 224 12.56 17.97 -1.35
CA LYS A 224 12.67 18.96 -0.26
C LYS A 224 11.90 18.59 1.02
N ARG A 225 10.97 17.63 0.93
CA ARG A 225 10.18 17.10 2.04
C ARG A 225 10.70 15.74 2.54
N ASP A 226 11.90 15.34 2.10
CA ASP A 226 12.56 14.09 2.49
C ASP A 226 11.74 12.82 2.20
N TYR A 227 10.86 12.87 1.20
CA TYR A 227 10.11 11.69 0.77
C TYR A 227 11.06 10.63 0.19
N GLN A 228 10.98 9.43 0.75
CA GLN A 228 11.76 8.29 0.26
C GLN A 228 11.30 7.90 -1.14
N CYS A 229 12.25 7.56 -2.03
CA CYS A 229 11.94 7.22 -3.42
C CYS A 229 10.94 6.05 -3.51
N THR A 230 11.02 5.10 -2.56
CA THR A 230 10.15 3.93 -2.47
C THR A 230 8.67 4.24 -2.20
N VAL A 231 8.35 5.44 -1.72
CA VAL A 231 6.95 5.87 -1.50
C VAL A 231 6.19 5.93 -2.82
N CYS A 232 6.86 6.42 -3.87
CA CYS A 232 6.30 6.55 -5.22
C CYS A 232 6.78 5.41 -6.13
N HIS A 233 8.06 5.03 -6.04
CA HIS A 233 8.69 3.98 -6.84
C HIS A 233 8.97 2.74 -5.97
N PRO A 234 7.95 1.91 -5.67
CA PRO A 234 8.07 0.77 -4.76
C PRO A 234 9.06 -0.31 -5.25
N ARG A 235 9.45 -0.24 -6.53
CA ARG A 235 10.48 -1.06 -7.17
C ARG A 235 11.17 -0.23 -8.24
N PHE A 236 12.30 -0.73 -8.74
CA PHE A 236 13.04 -0.09 -9.82
C PHE A 236 12.16 0.15 -11.06
N ALA A 237 12.17 1.39 -11.58
CA ALA A 237 11.20 1.82 -12.58
C ALA A 237 11.39 1.12 -13.95
N HIS A 238 12.60 0.69 -14.31
CA HIS A 238 12.82 -0.04 -15.56
C HIS A 238 12.69 -1.53 -15.33
N GLN A 239 11.75 -2.17 -16.04
CA GLN A 239 11.56 -3.61 -16.05
C GLN A 239 11.99 -4.16 -17.42
N PRO A 240 12.28 -5.47 -17.57
CA PRO A 240 12.81 -6.02 -18.81
C PRO A 240 12.00 -5.74 -20.08
N THR A 241 10.69 -5.48 -19.92
CA THR A 241 9.75 -5.29 -21.03
C THR A 241 8.97 -3.98 -20.98
N LEU A 242 9.03 -3.24 -19.88
CA LEU A 242 8.25 -2.01 -19.70
C LEU A 242 8.93 -1.06 -18.69
N THR A 243 8.55 0.20 -18.71
CA THR A 243 8.86 1.13 -17.62
C THR A 243 7.65 1.22 -16.70
N ASP A 244 7.82 0.86 -15.44
CA ASP A 244 6.82 1.05 -14.41
C ASP A 244 6.65 2.55 -14.13
N ARG A 245 5.42 3.02 -14.25
CA ARG A 245 5.06 4.43 -14.12
C ARG A 245 4.09 4.57 -12.98
N ASN A 246 4.29 5.60 -12.16
CA ASN A 246 3.45 5.87 -11.02
C ASN A 246 2.00 6.09 -11.49
N THR A 247 1.06 5.46 -10.79
CA THR A 247 -0.37 5.63 -11.07
C THR A 247 -0.88 6.86 -10.33
N MET A 248 -1.96 7.47 -10.81
CA MET A 248 -2.59 8.59 -10.11
C MET A 248 -2.95 8.23 -8.66
N GLN A 249 -3.36 6.99 -8.40
CA GLN A 249 -3.69 6.50 -7.05
C GLN A 249 -2.53 6.64 -6.07
N GLN A 250 -1.28 6.49 -6.54
CA GLN A 250 -0.11 6.66 -5.69
C GLN A 250 0.06 8.13 -5.25
N CYS A 251 -0.30 9.10 -6.10
CA CYS A 251 -0.29 10.52 -5.75
C CYS A 251 -1.34 10.83 -4.66
N TYR A 252 -2.52 10.25 -4.77
CA TYR A 252 -3.65 10.47 -3.85
C TYR A 252 -3.49 9.80 -2.47
N ARG A 253 -2.36 9.11 -2.23
CA ARG A 253 -1.95 8.73 -0.88
C ARG A 253 -1.68 9.94 0.01
N CYS A 254 -1.28 11.06 -0.60
CA CYS A 254 -1.00 12.32 0.09
C CYS A 254 -1.83 13.49 -0.48
N HIS A 255 -2.09 13.52 -1.79
CA HIS A 255 -2.89 14.58 -2.42
C HIS A 255 -4.39 14.39 -2.15
N GLY A 256 -5.03 15.42 -1.60
CA GLY A 256 -6.42 15.36 -1.13
C GLY A 256 -6.62 14.70 0.23
N LEU A 257 -5.54 14.23 0.88
CA LEU A 257 -5.59 13.82 2.27
C LEU A 257 -5.66 15.05 3.18
N VAL A 258 -6.60 15.08 4.11
CA VAL A 258 -6.77 16.16 5.09
C VAL A 258 -6.56 15.61 6.49
N HIS A 259 -5.56 16.13 7.20
CA HIS A 259 -5.37 15.86 8.62
C HIS A 259 -6.31 16.75 9.44
N ALA A 260 -7.04 16.16 10.40
CA ALA A 260 -8.03 16.87 11.20
C ALA A 260 -7.49 18.13 11.89
N ALA A 261 -6.25 18.09 12.39
CA ALA A 261 -5.60 19.22 13.07
C ALA A 261 -4.69 20.07 12.16
N ASN A 262 -4.15 19.50 11.09
CA ASN A 262 -3.08 20.12 10.29
C ASN A 262 -3.52 20.52 8.87
N GLY A 263 -4.80 20.34 8.54
CA GLY A 263 -5.34 20.70 7.23
C GLY A 263 -4.89 19.76 6.09
N PRO A 264 -5.03 20.18 4.82
CA PRO A 264 -4.67 19.37 3.67
C PRO A 264 -3.16 19.13 3.60
N VAL A 265 -2.77 17.87 3.38
CA VAL A 265 -1.37 17.46 3.22
C VAL A 265 -0.77 17.98 1.91
N ALA A 266 -1.54 17.87 0.83
CA ALA A 266 -1.20 18.42 -0.47
C ALA A 266 -2.48 18.75 -1.25
N THR A 267 -2.34 19.62 -2.26
CA THR A 267 -3.45 20.08 -3.12
C THR A 267 -4.18 18.90 -3.78
N GLU A 268 -5.50 19.00 -3.89
CA GLU A 268 -6.35 18.10 -4.70
C GLU A 268 -6.79 18.74 -6.02
N LYS A 269 -6.31 19.95 -6.33
CA LYS A 269 -6.72 20.66 -7.54
C LYS A 269 -6.11 19.99 -8.77
N CYS A 270 -6.97 19.70 -9.74
CA CYS A 270 -6.59 19.01 -10.96
C CYS A 270 -5.51 19.78 -11.75
N GLU A 271 -5.61 21.11 -11.79
CA GLU A 271 -4.77 21.99 -12.60
C GLU A 271 -3.36 22.16 -12.04
N ASP A 272 -3.14 21.79 -10.78
CA ASP A 272 -1.80 21.80 -10.16
C ASP A 272 -0.98 20.61 -10.66
N CYS A 273 -1.64 19.52 -11.09
CA CYS A 273 -1.01 18.30 -11.59
C CYS A 273 -1.22 18.09 -13.10
N HIS A 274 -2.26 18.65 -13.71
CA HIS A 274 -2.55 18.46 -15.13
C HIS A 274 -2.42 19.78 -15.89
N PRO A 275 -1.74 19.80 -17.05
CA PRO A 275 -1.69 21.01 -17.85
C PRO A 275 -3.10 21.39 -18.31
N LYS A 276 -3.37 22.69 -18.50
CA LYS A 276 -4.70 23.18 -18.90
C LYS A 276 -5.23 22.57 -20.21
N SER A 277 -4.34 22.09 -21.07
CA SER A 277 -4.68 21.40 -22.32
C SER A 277 -5.09 19.93 -22.12
N PHE A 278 -4.96 19.38 -20.92
CA PHE A 278 -5.29 18.00 -20.62
C PHE A 278 -6.81 17.84 -20.44
N GLU A 279 -7.41 16.93 -21.20
CA GLU A 279 -8.82 16.59 -21.06
C GLU A 279 -9.01 15.69 -19.82
N LEU A 280 -9.49 16.27 -18.73
CA LEU A 280 -9.70 15.57 -17.45
C LEU A 280 -10.77 14.48 -17.54
N THR A 281 -11.69 14.57 -18.50
CA THR A 281 -12.74 13.58 -18.72
C THR A 281 -12.15 12.37 -19.44
N PRO A 282 -12.08 11.18 -18.81
CA PRO A 282 -11.64 9.98 -19.50
C PRO A 282 -12.56 9.63 -20.68
N VAL A 283 -11.98 9.12 -21.76
CA VAL A 283 -12.71 8.62 -22.95
C VAL A 283 -13.78 7.57 -22.64
N SER A 284 -13.72 6.94 -21.46
CA SER A 284 -14.73 6.01 -20.98
C SER A 284 -16.07 6.66 -20.61
N HIS A 285 -16.15 7.99 -20.45
CA HIS A 285 -17.37 8.73 -20.09
C HIS A 285 -18.39 8.80 -21.23
N SER A 286 -18.90 7.63 -21.61
CA SER A 286 -19.94 7.46 -22.61
C SER A 286 -21.28 7.11 -21.98
N VAL A 287 -22.38 7.32 -22.71
CA VAL A 287 -23.72 6.90 -22.28
C VAL A 287 -23.76 5.41 -21.96
N LYS A 288 -23.07 4.59 -22.76
CA LYS A 288 -23.01 3.13 -22.58
C LYS A 288 -22.31 2.76 -21.26
N PHE A 289 -21.18 3.40 -20.97
CA PHE A 289 -20.42 3.20 -19.74
C PHE A 289 -21.22 3.58 -18.49
N LEU A 290 -21.77 4.80 -18.48
CA LEU A 290 -22.55 5.31 -17.35
C LEU A 290 -23.83 4.49 -17.14
N SER A 291 -24.37 3.86 -18.18
CA SER A 291 -25.61 3.10 -18.09
C SER A 291 -25.44 1.58 -17.92
N GLY A 292 -24.23 1.11 -17.61
CA GLY A 292 -24.01 -0.29 -17.22
C GLY A 292 -22.57 -0.77 -17.29
N ASP A 293 -21.78 -0.36 -18.30
CA ASP A 293 -20.46 -0.99 -18.51
C ASP A 293 -19.45 -0.62 -17.40
N HIS A 294 -19.69 0.45 -16.62
CA HIS A 294 -18.85 0.78 -15.46
C HIS A 294 -18.93 -0.23 -14.32
N LYS A 295 -19.88 -1.17 -14.36
CA LYS A 295 -20.04 -2.23 -13.35
C LYS A 295 -18.77 -3.06 -13.18
N ASP A 296 -18.11 -3.46 -14.27
CA ASP A 296 -16.97 -4.36 -14.18
C ASP A 296 -15.69 -3.64 -13.69
N PRO A 297 -15.34 -2.43 -14.20
CA PRO A 297 -14.29 -1.61 -13.60
C PRO A 297 -14.56 -1.26 -12.13
N ALA A 298 -15.81 -0.97 -11.76
CA ALA A 298 -16.17 -0.68 -10.36
C ALA A 298 -15.95 -1.87 -9.41
N LYS A 299 -16.11 -3.12 -9.89
CA LYS A 299 -15.75 -4.31 -9.11
C LYS A 299 -14.23 -4.47 -8.93
N GLY A 300 -13.44 -3.95 -9.87
CA GLY A 300 -11.97 -4.00 -9.82
C GLY A 300 -11.36 -2.99 -8.84
N GLY A 301 -12.11 -1.96 -8.43
CA GLY A 301 -11.69 -0.96 -7.45
C GLY A 301 -12.38 0.37 -7.67
N VAL A 302 -13.37 0.70 -6.84
CA VAL A 302 -14.15 1.94 -6.96
C VAL A 302 -13.37 3.18 -6.48
N SER A 303 -12.33 2.98 -5.66
CA SER A 303 -11.43 4.04 -5.20
C SER A 303 -10.78 4.84 -6.33
N TYR A 304 -10.54 4.21 -7.49
CA TYR A 304 -10.06 4.92 -8.69
C TYR A 304 -11.04 6.01 -9.15
N CYS A 305 -12.34 5.72 -9.14
CA CYS A 305 -13.38 6.68 -9.51
C CYS A 305 -13.52 7.78 -8.45
N ALA A 306 -13.31 7.42 -7.18
CA ALA A 306 -13.43 8.34 -6.04
C ALA A 306 -12.37 9.45 -6.03
N MET A 307 -11.31 9.30 -6.83
CA MET A 307 -10.30 10.33 -7.05
C MET A 307 -10.88 11.60 -7.69
N CYS A 308 -11.91 11.43 -8.53
CA CYS A 308 -12.59 12.54 -9.22
C CYS A 308 -14.04 12.71 -8.76
N HIS A 309 -14.70 11.64 -8.32
CA HIS A 309 -16.12 11.65 -7.95
C HIS A 309 -16.31 11.55 -6.44
N LYS A 310 -17.17 12.39 -5.88
CA LYS A 310 -17.61 12.28 -4.48
C LYS A 310 -18.83 11.35 -4.36
N ALA A 311 -19.11 10.87 -3.14
CA ALA A 311 -20.13 9.86 -2.86
C ALA A 311 -21.52 10.22 -3.42
N GLU A 312 -21.87 11.51 -3.46
CA GLU A 312 -23.12 12.06 -3.99
C GLU A 312 -23.36 11.62 -5.44
N THR A 313 -22.28 11.50 -6.23
CA THR A 313 -22.33 11.07 -7.64
C THR A 313 -22.82 9.64 -7.75
N CYS A 314 -22.34 8.77 -6.87
CA CYS A 314 -22.66 7.35 -6.84
C CYS A 314 -24.08 7.14 -6.31
N VAL A 315 -24.39 7.71 -5.14
CA VAL A 315 -25.66 7.46 -4.44
C VAL A 315 -26.86 7.99 -5.22
N LYS A 316 -26.69 9.06 -6.02
CA LYS A 316 -27.77 9.58 -6.88
C LYS A 316 -28.35 8.51 -7.80
N CYS A 317 -27.54 7.58 -8.30
CA CYS A 317 -28.02 6.47 -9.12
C CYS A 317 -28.17 5.17 -8.32
N HIS A 318 -27.26 4.93 -7.37
CA HIS A 318 -27.18 3.67 -6.63
C HIS A 318 -28.07 3.58 -5.39
N ASN A 319 -28.85 4.62 -5.07
CA ASN A 319 -29.96 4.51 -4.14
C ASN A 319 -31.25 3.96 -4.80
N GLY A 320 -31.24 3.77 -6.12
CA GLY A 320 -32.37 3.27 -6.90
C GLY A 320 -33.30 4.37 -7.40
N GLY A 321 -34.04 4.08 -8.49
CA GLY A 321 -35.12 4.95 -8.97
C GLY A 321 -34.72 6.05 -9.96
N THR A 322 -33.42 6.28 -10.17
CA THR A 322 -32.94 7.29 -11.13
C THR A 322 -33.04 6.79 -12.58
N LYS A 323 -33.76 7.52 -13.44
CA LYS A 323 -33.85 7.20 -14.87
C LYS A 323 -32.53 7.57 -15.58
N LEU A 324 -31.96 6.61 -16.29
CA LEU A 324 -30.71 6.74 -17.03
C LEU A 324 -30.95 7.20 -18.46
N ALA A 325 -29.90 7.71 -19.11
CA ALA A 325 -29.97 8.22 -20.49
C ALA A 325 -30.35 7.15 -21.53
N ASN A 326 -30.10 5.87 -21.24
CA ASN A 326 -30.54 4.75 -22.08
C ASN A 326 -31.98 4.25 -21.76
N GLY A 327 -32.74 5.00 -20.95
CA GLY A 327 -34.10 4.65 -20.56
C GLY A 327 -34.22 3.62 -19.43
N LYS A 328 -33.12 3.02 -18.96
CA LYS A 328 -33.11 2.11 -17.81
C LYS A 328 -33.21 2.87 -16.49
N VAL A 329 -33.40 2.15 -15.39
CA VAL A 329 -33.41 2.71 -14.03
C VAL A 329 -32.15 2.27 -13.28
N GLY A 330 -31.52 3.21 -12.57
CA GLY A 330 -30.38 2.97 -11.69
C GLY A 330 -30.73 1.92 -10.64
N LEU A 331 -29.84 0.94 -10.47
CA LEU A 331 -30.02 -0.16 -9.53
C LEU A 331 -29.54 0.26 -8.14
N LYS A 332 -30.28 -0.16 -7.12
CA LYS A 332 -29.82 -0.05 -5.73
C LYS A 332 -28.61 -0.95 -5.50
N VAL A 333 -27.47 -0.38 -5.15
CA VAL A 333 -26.24 -1.12 -4.84
C VAL A 333 -26.00 -1.08 -3.35
N ILE A 334 -26.06 -2.25 -2.73
CA ILE A 334 -25.69 -2.47 -1.32
C ILE A 334 -24.66 -3.60 -1.33
N PRO A 335 -23.42 -3.36 -0.85
CA PRO A 335 -22.40 -4.39 -0.71
C PRO A 335 -22.92 -5.62 0.07
N ALA A 336 -22.38 -6.81 -0.22
CA ALA A 336 -22.93 -8.06 0.30
C ALA A 336 -22.74 -8.22 1.83
N ASP A 337 -21.67 -7.66 2.38
CA ASP A 337 -21.38 -7.60 3.81
C ASP A 337 -22.42 -6.77 4.59
N HIS A 338 -22.90 -5.66 4.03
CA HIS A 338 -23.89 -4.76 4.65
C HIS A 338 -25.26 -5.41 4.86
N ARG A 339 -25.52 -6.55 4.23
CA ARG A 339 -26.78 -7.29 4.36
C ARG A 339 -26.76 -8.32 5.50
N LYS A 340 -25.61 -8.55 6.12
CA LYS A 340 -25.43 -9.54 7.17
C LYS A 340 -25.74 -8.93 8.54
N PRO A 341 -26.41 -9.66 9.46
CA PRO A 341 -26.66 -9.17 10.83
C PRO A 341 -25.40 -8.74 11.60
N GLN A 342 -24.26 -9.36 11.30
CA GLN A 342 -22.98 -9.13 11.97
C GLN A 342 -22.26 -7.86 11.50
N TRP A 343 -22.73 -7.19 10.44
CA TRP A 343 -22.09 -5.99 9.90
C TRP A 343 -21.89 -4.90 10.96
N SER A 344 -22.89 -4.69 11.82
CA SER A 344 -22.83 -3.68 12.88
C SER A 344 -21.68 -3.90 13.85
N SER A 345 -21.33 -5.16 14.16
CA SER A 345 -20.21 -5.51 15.02
C SER A 345 -18.86 -5.59 14.29
N GLU A 346 -18.85 -5.87 12.99
CA GLU A 346 -17.61 -6.18 12.24
C GLU A 346 -17.03 -4.97 11.47
N HIS A 347 -17.86 -3.99 11.07
CA HIS A 347 -17.40 -2.89 10.22
C HIS A 347 -16.31 -2.01 10.85
N GLY A 348 -16.29 -1.88 12.18
CA GLY A 348 -15.27 -1.11 12.88
C GLY A 348 -13.86 -1.69 12.70
N GLY A 349 -13.73 -3.03 12.74
CA GLY A 349 -12.46 -3.70 12.49
C GLY A 349 -11.96 -3.52 11.05
N LEU A 350 -12.89 -3.49 10.09
CA LEU A 350 -12.58 -3.19 8.69
C LEU A 350 -12.08 -1.75 8.54
N PHE A 351 -12.79 -0.77 9.12
CA PHE A 351 -12.37 0.64 9.10
C PHE A 351 -10.97 0.86 9.71
N LEU A 352 -10.71 0.29 10.89
CA LEU A 352 -9.40 0.39 11.56
C LEU A 352 -8.29 -0.29 10.76
N GLY A 353 -8.61 -1.41 10.09
CA GLY A 353 -7.68 -2.09 9.19
C GLY A 353 -7.47 -1.36 7.86
N GLN A 354 -8.12 -0.21 7.63
CA GLN A 354 -8.19 0.49 6.34
C GLN A 354 -8.67 -0.43 5.21
N LYS A 355 -9.58 -1.36 5.57
CA LYS A 355 -10.19 -2.32 4.68
C LYS A 355 -11.62 -1.86 4.39
N GLY A 356 -11.93 -1.66 3.11
CA GLY A 356 -13.25 -1.23 2.67
C GLY A 356 -13.24 0.24 2.24
N ASP A 357 -13.72 0.46 1.03
CA ASP A 357 -13.86 1.77 0.39
C ASP A 357 -15.12 2.51 0.92
N CYS A 358 -15.32 2.56 2.26
CA CYS A 358 -16.54 3.07 2.88
C CYS A 358 -16.84 4.52 2.45
N ALA A 359 -15.82 5.36 2.45
CA ALA A 359 -15.89 6.78 2.10
C ALA A 359 -16.28 7.03 0.62
N VAL A 360 -16.28 6.00 -0.21
CA VAL A 360 -16.72 6.11 -1.62
C VAL A 360 -18.23 6.21 -1.73
N CYS A 361 -18.96 5.59 -0.79
CA CYS A 361 -20.42 5.62 -0.77
C CYS A 361 -20.98 6.42 0.42
N HIS A 362 -20.21 6.58 1.49
CA HIS A 362 -20.63 7.22 2.73
C HIS A 362 -19.80 8.47 3.04
N ASP A 363 -20.47 9.51 3.55
CA ASP A 363 -19.83 10.72 4.04
C ASP A 363 -19.75 10.71 5.58
N SER A 364 -19.12 11.74 6.16
CA SER A 364 -19.02 11.87 7.62
C SER A 364 -20.39 11.90 8.31
N LYS A 365 -21.41 12.49 7.67
CA LYS A 365 -22.77 12.54 8.20
C LYS A 365 -23.41 11.15 8.29
N SER A 366 -23.09 10.27 7.35
CA SER A 366 -23.54 8.87 7.36
C SER A 366 -23.04 8.15 8.61
N CYS A 367 -21.76 8.31 8.96
CA CYS A 367 -21.19 7.70 10.17
C CYS A 367 -21.85 8.23 11.45
N GLN A 368 -22.12 9.55 11.48
CA GLN A 368 -22.75 10.23 12.61
C GLN A 368 -24.21 9.85 12.83
N GLN A 369 -24.84 9.07 11.94
CA GLN A 369 -26.19 8.53 12.21
C GLN A 369 -26.18 7.52 13.36
N CYS A 370 -25.09 6.77 13.52
CA CYS A 370 -24.92 5.79 14.59
C CYS A 370 -23.81 6.19 15.57
N HIS A 371 -22.72 6.77 15.08
CA HIS A 371 -21.56 7.15 15.90
C HIS A 371 -21.72 8.58 16.40
N GLN A 372 -22.52 8.77 17.47
CA GLN A 372 -22.69 10.07 18.14
C GLN A 372 -21.44 10.51 18.93
N THR A 373 -20.52 9.57 19.15
CA THR A 373 -19.23 9.73 19.82
C THR A 373 -18.12 9.28 18.90
N THR A 374 -16.90 9.79 19.13
CA THR A 374 -15.70 9.31 18.43
C THR A 374 -15.47 7.83 18.74
N MET A 375 -15.21 7.05 17.68
CA MET A 375 -14.93 5.61 17.76
C MET A 375 -13.55 5.26 17.18
N PRO A 376 -12.77 4.35 17.81
CA PRO A 376 -12.99 3.79 19.14
C PRO A 376 -13.09 4.88 20.21
N HIS A 377 -13.82 4.60 21.31
CA HIS A 377 -13.89 5.54 22.41
C HIS A 377 -12.47 5.93 22.85
N PRO A 378 -12.22 7.23 23.12
CA PRO A 378 -10.90 7.70 23.51
C PRO A 378 -10.48 7.10 24.87
N THR A 379 -9.19 7.07 25.16
CA THR A 379 -8.65 6.45 26.39
C THR A 379 -9.08 7.16 27.68
N ASP A 380 -9.47 8.42 27.58
CA ASP A 380 -10.03 9.25 28.66
C ASP A 380 -11.56 9.20 28.71
N TRP A 381 -12.20 8.30 27.95
CA TRP A 381 -13.66 8.21 27.85
C TRP A 381 -14.35 8.15 29.22
N LEU A 382 -13.82 7.37 30.15
CA LEU A 382 -14.41 7.25 31.49
C LEU A 382 -14.42 8.56 32.27
N ASP A 383 -13.50 9.47 32.00
CA ASP A 383 -13.47 10.79 32.64
C ASP A 383 -14.45 11.76 31.97
N VAL A 384 -14.55 11.69 30.64
CA VAL A 384 -15.35 12.66 29.87
C VAL A 384 -16.82 12.25 29.69
N HIS A 385 -17.15 10.96 29.77
CA HIS A 385 -18.53 10.49 29.52
C HIS A 385 -19.53 11.02 30.55
N ALA A 386 -19.11 11.21 31.80
CA ALA A 386 -19.95 11.75 32.86
C ALA A 386 -20.32 13.24 32.65
N THR A 387 -19.52 13.97 31.86
CA THR A 387 -19.66 15.41 31.64
C THR A 387 -20.25 15.76 30.27
N GLY A 388 -20.38 14.76 29.39
CA GLY A 388 -20.92 14.91 28.04
C GLY A 388 -22.43 15.13 28.02
N GLY A 389 -22.90 16.31 28.41
CA GLY A 389 -24.32 16.69 28.52
C GLY A 389 -25.15 16.66 27.23
N LYS A 390 -24.71 15.96 26.19
CA LYS A 390 -25.42 15.76 24.91
C LYS A 390 -25.73 14.30 24.57
N LEU A 391 -25.17 13.34 25.30
CA LEU A 391 -25.39 11.92 25.03
C LEU A 391 -26.42 11.34 25.99
N SER A 392 -27.42 10.67 25.45
CA SER A 392 -28.42 9.94 26.20
C SER A 392 -28.04 8.46 26.29
N GLY A 393 -28.63 7.75 27.26
CA GLY A 393 -28.46 6.29 27.34
C GLY A 393 -28.97 5.54 26.10
N GLU A 394 -29.83 6.17 25.28
CA GLU A 394 -30.29 5.64 23.99
C GLU A 394 -29.16 5.62 22.95
N ASP A 395 -28.33 6.66 22.93
CA ASP A 395 -27.23 6.79 21.97
C ASP A 395 -26.19 5.67 22.17
N CYS A 396 -25.96 5.29 23.43
CA CYS A 396 -25.08 4.16 23.77
C CYS A 396 -25.69 2.81 23.37
N ARG A 397 -27.03 2.70 23.36
CA ARG A 397 -27.76 1.44 23.06
C ARG A 397 -27.71 1.04 21.58
N VAL A 398 -27.25 1.92 20.71
CA VAL A 398 -26.96 1.58 19.31
C VAL A 398 -25.96 0.42 19.23
N CYS A 399 -25.00 0.38 20.16
CA CYS A 399 -23.97 -0.66 20.23
C CYS A 399 -24.04 -1.50 21.53
N HIS A 400 -24.24 -0.85 22.69
CA HIS A 400 -24.26 -1.51 24.01
C HIS A 400 -25.69 -1.93 24.39
N LYS A 401 -26.10 -3.11 23.94
CA LYS A 401 -27.43 -3.66 24.23
C LYS A 401 -27.56 -4.17 25.67
N ASP A 402 -26.46 -4.66 26.24
CA ASP A 402 -26.37 -5.08 27.62
C ASP A 402 -26.00 -3.88 28.50
N ARG A 403 -26.76 -3.68 29.58
CA ARG A 403 -26.63 -2.54 30.49
C ARG A 403 -25.83 -2.88 31.74
N GLU A 404 -25.50 -4.14 31.98
CA GLU A 404 -24.85 -4.57 33.23
C GLU A 404 -23.54 -3.82 33.47
N SER A 405 -22.67 -3.77 32.46
CA SER A 405 -21.41 -3.02 32.51
C SER A 405 -21.57 -1.53 32.82
N CYS A 406 -22.68 -0.90 32.39
CA CYS A 406 -22.99 0.49 32.75
C CYS A 406 -23.41 0.57 34.22
N GLN A 407 -24.25 -0.36 34.67
CA GLN A 407 -24.81 -0.35 36.02
C GLN A 407 -23.76 -0.61 37.09
N ASP A 408 -22.69 -1.36 36.80
CA ASP A 408 -21.63 -1.62 37.78
C ASP A 408 -21.00 -0.34 38.33
N CYS A 409 -20.74 0.64 37.46
CA CYS A 409 -20.22 1.94 37.87
C CYS A 409 -21.33 2.90 38.32
N HIS A 410 -22.47 2.94 37.60
CA HIS A 410 -23.56 3.86 37.92
C HIS A 410 -24.31 3.50 39.22
N HIS A 411 -24.27 2.25 39.66
CA HIS A 411 -24.78 1.80 40.96
C HIS A 411 -23.70 1.58 42.02
N ALA A 412 -22.41 1.77 41.70
CA ALA A 412 -21.31 1.59 42.65
C ALA A 412 -21.52 2.41 43.94
N THR A 413 -22.00 3.65 43.80
CA THR A 413 -22.21 4.56 44.92
C THR A 413 -23.44 4.24 45.77
N VAL A 414 -24.38 3.43 45.25
CA VAL A 414 -25.61 3.05 45.97
C VAL A 414 -25.60 1.60 46.43
N ARG A 415 -24.54 0.84 46.15
CA ARG A 415 -24.44 -0.58 46.52
C ARG A 415 -24.59 -0.85 48.02
N SER A 416 -24.04 0.04 48.84
CA SER A 416 -24.16 -0.01 50.30
C SER A 416 -25.30 0.86 50.84
N ALA A 417 -26.11 1.46 49.97
CA ALA A 417 -27.24 2.29 50.38
C ALA A 417 -28.43 1.41 50.79
N GLU A 418 -29.24 1.94 51.71
CA GLU A 418 -30.52 1.35 52.08
C GLU A 418 -31.43 1.28 50.86
N LEU A 419 -32.03 0.11 50.60
CA LEU A 419 -33.01 -0.13 49.55
C LEU A 419 -34.36 0.48 49.95
N VAL A 420 -34.46 1.80 49.81
CA VAL A 420 -35.65 2.59 50.13
C VAL A 420 -35.90 3.63 49.05
N ALA A 421 -37.17 3.98 48.81
CA ALA A 421 -37.58 4.88 47.72
C ALA A 421 -36.79 6.20 47.66
N LYS A 422 -36.47 6.81 48.83
CA LYS A 422 -35.70 8.06 48.93
C LYS A 422 -34.34 8.01 48.21
N ASN A 423 -33.69 6.85 48.19
CA ASN A 423 -32.35 6.69 47.62
C ASN A 423 -32.38 6.43 46.12
N CYS A 424 -33.50 5.94 45.58
CA CYS A 424 -33.58 5.45 44.20
C CYS A 424 -34.40 6.37 43.28
N VAL A 425 -35.48 6.99 43.78
CA VAL A 425 -36.41 7.81 42.98
C VAL A 425 -35.75 9.03 42.31
N LYS A 426 -34.66 9.53 42.90
CA LYS A 426 -33.89 10.64 42.31
C LYS A 426 -33.29 10.29 40.95
N CYS A 427 -32.88 9.03 40.77
CA CYS A 427 -32.29 8.53 39.53
C CYS A 427 -33.29 7.71 38.69
N HIS A 428 -34.30 7.12 39.33
CA HIS A 428 -35.36 6.31 38.71
C HIS A 428 -36.75 6.83 39.13
N PRO A 429 -37.24 7.91 38.50
CA PRO A 429 -38.53 8.51 38.85
C PRO A 429 -39.71 7.54 38.79
N GLU A 430 -39.62 6.48 38.00
CA GLU A 430 -40.62 5.41 37.86
C GLU A 430 -40.82 4.62 39.17
N MET A 431 -39.80 4.53 40.02
CA MET A 431 -39.86 3.80 41.30
C MET A 431 -40.76 4.45 42.36
N LYS A 432 -41.31 5.64 42.09
CA LYS A 432 -42.33 6.28 42.96
C LYS A 432 -43.74 5.73 42.74
N THR A 433 -43.93 4.89 41.73
CA THR A 433 -45.25 4.39 41.32
C THR A 433 -45.81 3.44 42.37
N GLU A 434 -47.06 3.69 42.77
CA GLU A 434 -47.82 2.82 43.68
C GLU A 434 -49.12 2.35 43.00
N PRO A 435 -49.45 1.04 43.06
CA PRO A 435 -48.63 -0.03 43.64
C PRO A 435 -47.35 -0.29 42.82
N ALA A 436 -46.30 -0.80 43.47
CA ALA A 436 -45.00 -1.08 42.82
C ALA A 436 -45.12 -2.04 41.62
N THR A 437 -46.19 -2.83 41.58
CA THR A 437 -46.59 -3.71 40.47
C THR A 437 -46.86 -2.99 39.15
N ASP A 438 -47.13 -1.68 39.17
CA ASP A 438 -47.43 -0.90 37.96
C ASP A 438 -46.15 -0.41 37.24
N ILE A 439 -44.97 -0.69 37.80
CA ILE A 439 -43.68 -0.33 37.21
C ILE A 439 -43.36 -1.28 36.05
N LYS A 440 -43.29 -0.74 34.82
CA LYS A 440 -43.06 -1.53 33.60
C LYS A 440 -41.67 -2.17 33.48
N VAL A 441 -40.70 -1.67 34.24
CA VAL A 441 -39.33 -2.18 34.19
C VAL A 441 -39.15 -3.18 35.32
N ALA A 442 -39.04 -4.46 34.96
CA ALA A 442 -38.95 -5.60 35.86
C ALA A 442 -38.09 -5.39 37.11
N GLY A 443 -36.79 -5.14 36.93
CA GLY A 443 -35.87 -4.95 38.06
C GLY A 443 -36.17 -3.72 38.91
N LEU A 444 -36.82 -2.68 38.35
CA LEU A 444 -37.26 -1.54 39.15
C LEU A 444 -38.48 -1.89 40.02
N ALA A 445 -39.39 -2.70 39.48
CA ALA A 445 -40.56 -3.20 40.20
C ALA A 445 -40.13 -4.13 41.35
N GLU A 446 -39.18 -5.04 41.08
CA GLU A 446 -38.59 -5.95 42.07
C GLU A 446 -37.93 -5.18 43.23
N HIS A 447 -37.17 -4.13 42.96
CA HIS A 447 -36.62 -3.29 44.02
C HIS A 447 -37.71 -2.57 44.80
N ALA A 448 -38.71 -2.01 44.11
CA ALA A 448 -39.75 -1.20 44.73
C ALA A 448 -40.65 -1.99 45.68
N VAL A 449 -40.97 -3.26 45.38
CA VAL A 449 -41.75 -4.12 46.30
C VAL A 449 -41.01 -4.40 47.62
N HIS A 450 -39.68 -4.23 47.65
CA HIS A 450 -38.87 -4.47 48.84
C HIS A 450 -38.61 -3.22 49.70
N PHE A 451 -38.99 -2.01 49.24
CA PHE A 451 -38.72 -0.76 49.97
C PHE A 451 -39.32 -0.72 51.38
N ASN A 452 -40.42 -1.43 51.61
CA ASN A 452 -41.18 -1.42 52.87
C ASN A 452 -41.18 -2.78 53.60
N VAL A 453 -40.37 -3.75 53.17
CA VAL A 453 -40.35 -5.08 53.80
C VAL A 453 -39.65 -5.05 55.17
N ALA A 454 -38.70 -4.14 55.37
CA ALA A 454 -38.00 -4.00 56.65
C ALA A 454 -38.83 -3.39 57.80
N THR A 455 -39.93 -2.70 57.49
CA THR A 455 -40.83 -2.11 58.50
C THR A 455 -41.96 -3.05 58.91
N THR A 456 -42.07 -4.22 58.28
CA THR A 456 -43.18 -5.17 58.48
C THR A 456 -42.73 -6.56 58.94
N ALA A 457 -41.43 -6.89 58.89
CA ALA A 457 -40.90 -8.19 59.28
C ALA A 457 -40.43 -8.21 60.75
N GLU A 458 -41.02 -9.08 61.58
CA GLU A 458 -40.67 -9.25 63.01
C GLU A 458 -39.20 -9.69 63.24
N SER A 459 -38.56 -10.26 62.22
CA SER A 459 -37.20 -10.82 62.26
C SER A 459 -36.07 -9.80 62.00
N LYS A 460 -36.37 -8.61 61.45
CA LYS A 460 -35.40 -7.52 61.27
C LYS A 460 -35.87 -6.30 62.05
N LYS A 461 -35.17 -5.96 63.15
CA LYS A 461 -35.37 -4.73 63.95
C LYS A 461 -35.17 -3.46 63.10
N ASP A 462 -36.19 -3.01 62.38
CA ASP A 462 -36.28 -1.69 61.71
C ASP A 462 -35.10 -1.33 60.79
N LYS A 463 -34.43 -2.31 60.18
CA LYS A 463 -33.29 -2.07 59.27
C LYS A 463 -33.64 -2.42 57.83
N PRO A 464 -33.69 -1.44 56.91
CA PRO A 464 -33.83 -1.66 55.47
C PRO A 464 -32.81 -2.68 54.94
N TYR A 465 -33.20 -3.42 53.90
CA TYR A 465 -32.24 -4.22 53.14
C TYR A 465 -31.23 -3.30 52.46
N VAL A 466 -30.02 -3.79 52.26
CA VAL A 466 -29.02 -3.17 51.37
C VAL A 466 -28.85 -4.03 50.12
N CYS A 467 -28.32 -3.48 49.03
CA CYS A 467 -28.19 -4.24 47.78
C CYS A 467 -27.35 -5.52 47.97
N ASP A 468 -26.33 -5.49 48.83
CA ASP A 468 -25.48 -6.66 49.13
C ASP A 468 -26.22 -7.79 49.86
N ASP A 469 -27.39 -7.54 50.47
CA ASP A 469 -28.22 -8.60 51.06
C ASP A 469 -28.82 -9.51 49.97
N CYS A 470 -29.04 -8.98 48.76
CA CYS A 470 -29.68 -9.69 47.64
C CYS A 470 -28.69 -10.00 46.50
N HIS A 471 -27.66 -9.18 46.35
CA HIS A 471 -26.67 -9.26 45.27
C HIS A 471 -25.33 -9.79 45.80
N ILE A 472 -25.35 -11.01 46.33
CA ILE A 472 -24.18 -11.67 46.91
C ILE A 472 -23.22 -12.08 45.78
N GLY A 473 -22.14 -11.33 45.63
CA GLY A 473 -20.96 -11.71 44.85
C GLY A 473 -19.83 -12.07 45.81
N PHE A 474 -19.22 -13.24 45.66
CA PHE A 474 -18.06 -13.62 46.47
C PHE A 474 -16.86 -12.73 46.08
N GLY A 475 -16.56 -11.73 46.93
CA GLY A 475 -15.32 -10.93 46.88
C GLY A 475 -15.47 -9.52 46.31
N SER A 476 -14.61 -8.62 46.79
CA SER A 476 -14.45 -7.22 46.38
C SER A 476 -14.05 -7.01 44.90
N THR A 477 -13.99 -8.09 44.12
CA THR A 477 -13.68 -8.10 42.68
C THR A 477 -14.91 -8.25 41.79
N GLY A 478 -16.12 -8.34 42.35
CA GLY A 478 -17.36 -8.20 41.57
C GLY A 478 -17.60 -9.29 40.52
N ILE A 479 -17.04 -10.50 40.68
CA ILE A 479 -17.35 -11.62 39.79
C ILE A 479 -18.73 -12.15 40.19
N ARG A 480 -19.77 -11.68 39.48
CA ARG A 480 -21.04 -12.39 39.37
C ARG A 480 -20.84 -13.62 38.49
N VAL A 481 -21.35 -14.76 38.95
CA VAL A 481 -21.41 -15.96 38.12
C VAL A 481 -22.74 -15.90 37.38
N ASP A 482 -22.71 -15.32 36.18
CA ASP A 482 -23.87 -15.33 35.31
C ASP A 482 -24.15 -16.79 34.94
N ASN A 483 -25.33 -17.29 35.30
CA ASN A 483 -25.75 -18.61 34.87
C ASN A 483 -26.25 -18.49 33.42
N PRO A 484 -25.55 -19.05 32.42
CA PRO A 484 -25.92 -18.92 31.01
C PRO A 484 -27.29 -19.54 30.70
N LEU A 485 -27.83 -20.38 31.60
CA LEU A 485 -29.10 -21.09 31.42
C LEU A 485 -30.31 -20.31 31.96
N THR A 486 -30.14 -19.40 32.92
CA THR A 486 -31.27 -18.70 33.57
C THR A 486 -31.30 -17.20 33.30
N GLY A 487 -30.24 -16.63 32.70
CA GLY A 487 -30.15 -15.20 32.46
C GLY A 487 -30.09 -14.39 33.77
N PRO A 488 -30.51 -13.11 33.77
CA PRO A 488 -30.37 -12.20 34.92
C PRO A 488 -31.18 -12.59 36.18
N HIS A 489 -31.96 -13.67 36.12
CA HIS A 489 -32.81 -14.15 37.22
C HIS A 489 -32.11 -15.28 38.00
N ASP A 490 -31.08 -14.95 38.78
CA ASP A 490 -30.54 -15.89 39.76
C ASP A 490 -31.48 -16.01 40.97
N MET A 491 -32.43 -16.93 40.88
CA MET A 491 -33.48 -17.14 41.89
C MET A 491 -32.98 -17.69 43.22
N ARG A 492 -31.70 -18.08 43.34
CA ARG A 492 -31.13 -18.65 44.57
C ARG A 492 -31.25 -17.67 45.73
N GLY A 493 -30.90 -16.40 45.52
CA GLY A 493 -31.01 -15.36 46.54
C GLY A 493 -32.45 -15.10 46.99
N CYS A 494 -33.44 -15.31 46.11
CA CYS A 494 -34.84 -15.18 46.48
C CYS A 494 -35.27 -16.30 47.44
N TYR A 495 -34.84 -17.54 47.18
CA TYR A 495 -35.19 -18.70 48.02
C TYR A 495 -34.48 -18.72 49.38
N ASP A 496 -33.39 -17.97 49.54
CA ASP A 496 -32.76 -17.76 50.85
C ASP A 496 -33.66 -17.01 51.84
N CYS A 497 -34.68 -16.28 51.34
CA CYS A 497 -35.68 -15.59 52.15
C CYS A 497 -37.08 -16.18 51.99
N HIS A 498 -37.57 -16.35 50.74
CA HIS A 498 -38.94 -16.75 50.45
C HIS A 498 -39.18 -18.24 50.71
N GLY A 499 -39.88 -18.53 51.82
CA GLY A 499 -40.13 -19.88 52.30
C GLY A 499 -39.04 -20.46 53.20
N ALA A 500 -37.92 -19.76 53.36
CA ALA A 500 -36.84 -20.14 54.28
C ALA A 500 -37.21 -19.84 55.74
N LEU A 501 -36.58 -20.56 56.66
CA LEU A 501 -36.70 -20.35 58.11
C LEU A 501 -35.40 -19.73 58.65
N ASP A 502 -35.51 -18.83 59.62
CA ASP A 502 -34.37 -18.31 60.36
C ASP A 502 -33.88 -19.29 61.44
N ILE A 503 -32.84 -18.89 62.17
CA ILE A 503 -32.25 -19.70 63.27
C ILE A 503 -33.19 -19.95 64.45
N GLN A 504 -34.30 -19.21 64.55
CA GLN A 504 -35.34 -19.38 65.55
C GLN A 504 -36.52 -20.21 65.02
N ASN A 505 -36.39 -20.79 63.82
CA ASN A 505 -37.42 -21.51 63.08
C ASN A 505 -38.63 -20.63 62.68
N ILE A 506 -38.43 -19.32 62.56
CA ILE A 506 -39.45 -18.38 62.10
C ILE A 506 -39.29 -18.20 60.59
N ARG A 507 -40.40 -18.19 59.85
CA ARG A 507 -40.37 -18.00 58.40
C ARG A 507 -39.91 -16.58 58.05
N ILE A 508 -38.87 -16.49 57.21
CA ILE A 508 -38.22 -15.22 56.84
C ILE A 508 -39.15 -14.40 55.93
N ALA A 509 -39.65 -14.99 54.84
CA ALA A 509 -40.60 -14.34 53.94
C ALA A 509 -41.67 -15.33 53.42
N PRO A 510 -42.88 -14.85 53.07
CA PRO A 510 -43.96 -15.68 52.54
C PRO A 510 -43.63 -16.24 51.13
N TRP A 511 -44.51 -17.09 50.61
CA TRP A 511 -44.44 -17.68 49.25
C TRP A 511 -43.28 -18.67 49.02
N PRO A 512 -43.33 -19.88 49.63
CA PRO A 512 -42.32 -20.90 49.39
C PRO A 512 -42.44 -21.51 47.98
N GLY A 513 -41.30 -21.88 47.40
CA GLY A 513 -41.23 -22.68 46.17
C GLY A 513 -41.96 -22.03 44.99
N SER A 514 -42.77 -22.81 44.27
CA SER A 514 -43.44 -22.35 43.05
C SER A 514 -44.48 -21.23 43.26
N GLU A 515 -44.92 -20.99 44.50
CA GLU A 515 -45.85 -19.89 44.80
C GLU A 515 -45.18 -18.52 44.59
N LEU A 516 -43.87 -18.40 44.87
CA LEU A 516 -43.10 -17.19 44.57
C LEU A 516 -43.16 -16.87 43.07
N CYS A 517 -42.93 -17.88 42.22
CA CYS A 517 -42.95 -17.72 40.77
C CYS A 517 -44.32 -17.22 40.29
N ARG A 518 -45.41 -17.81 40.81
CA ARG A 518 -46.77 -17.38 40.45
C ARG A 518 -47.05 -15.94 40.83
N ARG A 519 -46.67 -15.53 42.05
CA ARG A 519 -46.88 -14.16 42.53
C ARG A 519 -46.05 -13.16 41.75
N CYS A 520 -44.78 -13.46 41.51
CA CYS A 520 -43.91 -12.60 40.71
C CYS A 520 -44.47 -12.38 39.29
N HIS A 521 -44.87 -13.45 38.59
CA HIS A 521 -45.38 -13.32 37.21
C HIS A 521 -46.83 -12.82 37.12
N THR A 522 -47.67 -13.03 38.14
CA THR A 522 -49.06 -12.54 38.13
C THR A 522 -49.14 -11.08 38.58
N ASP A 523 -48.37 -10.69 39.59
CA ASP A 523 -48.48 -9.38 40.22
C ASP A 523 -47.55 -8.35 39.53
N LEU A 524 -46.38 -8.73 39.03
CA LEU A 524 -45.43 -7.80 38.36
C LEU A 524 -45.49 -7.83 36.82
N ASN A 525 -46.35 -8.68 36.25
CA ASN A 525 -46.52 -8.85 34.79
C ASN A 525 -45.18 -9.00 34.03
N LEU A 526 -44.28 -9.81 34.61
CA LEU A 526 -42.94 -10.14 34.11
C LEU A 526 -42.94 -11.20 33.02
#